data_AF-Q2W204-F1
#
_entry.id   AF-Q2W204-F1
#
_cell.length_a   1.000
_cell.length_b   1.000
_cell.length_c   1.000
_cell.angle_alpha   90.00
_cell.angle_beta   90.00
_cell.angle_gamma   90.00
#
_symmetry.space_group_name_H-M   'P 1'
#
loop_
_entity.id
_entity.type
_entity.pdbx_description
1 polymer ?
#
loop_
_entity_poly.entity_id
_entity_poly.type
_entity_poly.pdbx_seq_one_letter_code
_entity_poly.pdbx_strand_id
1 'polypeptide(L)'
;MAETAVARRGISIALACRTFGLSETCYRYSPKLRPENEEIADLLVGLTTARKTWGFGLCFLYLRNVRGHDWNHKRVYRIVTVL
;
A
#
# COMPACT_ATOMS: atom_id res chain seq x y z
N MET A 1 15.23 4.08 2.95
CA MET A 1 16.41 4.93 3.26
C MET A 1 17.28 4.32 4.36
N ALA A 2 16.76 4.11 5.57
CA ALA A 2 17.52 3.41 6.62
C ALA A 2 17.75 1.93 6.28
N GLU A 3 16.70 1.22 5.85
CA GLU A 3 16.82 -0.18 5.38
C GLU A 3 17.82 -0.34 4.23
N THR A 4 17.81 0.59 3.27
CA THR A 4 18.76 0.58 2.15
C THR A 4 20.21 0.78 2.59
N ALA A 5 20.46 1.55 3.66
CA ALA A 5 21.80 1.75 4.20
C ALA A 5 22.31 0.49 4.94
N VAL A 6 21.43 -0.17 5.69
CA VAL A 6 21.73 -1.47 6.33
C VAL A 6 22.01 -2.53 5.25
N ALA A 7 21.15 -2.65 4.24
CA ALA A 7 21.26 -3.67 3.20
C ALA A 7 22.43 -3.45 2.24
N ARG A 8 22.69 -2.20 1.80
CA ARG A 8 23.74 -1.91 0.80
C ARG A 8 25.11 -1.61 1.39
N ARG A 9 25.19 -1.11 2.62
CA ARG A 9 26.46 -0.72 3.26
C ARG A 9 26.83 -1.57 4.48
N GLY A 10 25.99 -2.55 4.86
CA GLY A 10 26.26 -3.46 5.98
C GLY A 10 26.31 -2.78 7.35
N ILE A 11 25.70 -1.60 7.47
CA ILE A 11 25.71 -0.82 8.71
C ILE A 11 24.71 -1.43 9.71
N SER A 12 25.04 -1.43 11.01
CA SER A 12 24.12 -1.94 12.04
C SER A 12 22.83 -1.13 12.11
N ILE A 13 21.71 -1.79 12.44
CA ILE A 13 20.39 -1.14 12.58
C ILE A 13 20.45 0.04 13.54
N ALA A 14 21.14 -0.13 14.68
CA ALA A 14 21.30 0.92 15.68
C ALA A 14 22.05 2.14 15.12
N LEU A 15 23.08 1.93 14.30
CA LEU A 15 23.79 3.03 13.66
C LEU A 15 22.93 3.71 12.59
N ALA A 16 22.22 2.94 11.76
CA ALA A 16 21.29 3.48 10.77
C ALA A 16 20.18 4.32 11.44
N CYS A 17 19.55 3.81 12.49
CA CYS A 17 18.54 4.53 13.27
C CYS A 17 19.07 5.86 13.82
N ARG A 18 20.27 5.87 14.42
CA ARG A 18 20.91 7.11 14.90
C ARG A 18 21.21 8.10 13.78
N THR A 19 21.75 7.63 12.65
CA THR A 19 22.08 8.51 11.52
C THR A 19 20.87 9.15 10.85
N PHE A 20 19.73 8.46 10.85
CA PHE A 20 18.49 8.93 10.22
C PHE A 20 17.47 9.49 11.22
N GLY A 21 17.79 9.56 12.51
CA GLY A 21 16.88 10.05 13.56
C GLY A 21 15.63 9.18 13.74
N LEU A 22 15.72 7.87 13.45
CA LEU A 22 14.61 6.93 13.57
C LEU A 22 14.66 6.19 14.90
N SER A 23 13.51 5.93 15.50
CA SER A 23 13.43 4.94 16.58
C SER A 23 13.61 3.53 16.02
N GLU A 24 14.19 2.63 16.82
CA GLU A 24 14.31 1.23 16.44
C GLU A 24 12.94 0.55 16.24
N THR A 25 11.90 1.02 16.95
CA THR A 25 10.52 0.55 16.77
C THR A 25 9.94 0.96 15.41
N CYS A 26 10.24 2.17 14.94
CA CYS A 26 9.85 2.64 13.61
C CYS A 26 10.60 1.87 12.52
N TYR A 27 11.90 1.59 12.72
CA TYR A 27 12.67 0.77 11.79
C TYR A 27 12.12 -0.66 11.68
N ARG A 28 11.72 -1.27 12.80
CA ARG A 28 11.11 -2.61 12.81
C ARG A 28 9.65 -2.63 12.38
N TYR A 29 9.01 -1.46 12.22
CA TYR A 29 7.63 -1.39 11.79
C TYR A 29 7.54 -1.70 10.30
N SER A 30 7.21 -2.95 9.99
CA SER A 30 6.76 -3.29 8.65
C SER A 30 5.27 -2.92 8.54
N PRO A 31 4.86 -2.12 7.54
CA PRO A 31 3.45 -2.02 7.21
C PRO A 31 2.96 -3.45 6.95
N LYS A 32 1.88 -3.85 7.61
CA LYS A 32 1.23 -5.12 7.32
C LYS A 32 0.65 -5.00 5.92
N LEU A 33 1.41 -5.44 4.91
CA LEU A 33 0.88 -5.72 3.59
C LEU A 33 -0.15 -6.82 3.81
N ARG A 34 -1.42 -6.41 3.86
CA ARG A 34 -2.50 -7.37 3.86
C ARG A 34 -2.59 -7.86 2.42
N PRO A 35 -2.58 -9.18 2.15
CA PRO A 35 -2.77 -9.71 0.79
C PRO A 35 -4.06 -9.14 0.14
N GLU A 36 -5.06 -8.82 0.95
CA GLU A 36 -6.26 -8.09 0.54
C GLU A 36 -5.97 -6.74 -0.14
N ASN A 37 -4.89 -6.03 0.20
CA ASN A 37 -4.53 -4.77 -0.47
C ASN A 37 -4.03 -5.02 -1.90
N GLU A 38 -3.30 -6.11 -2.14
CA GLU A 38 -2.86 -6.51 -3.48
C GLU A 38 -4.07 -6.93 -4.32
N GLU A 39 -5.00 -7.70 -3.74
CA GLU A 39 -6.24 -8.06 -4.42
C GLU A 39 -7.08 -6.82 -4.79
N ILE A 40 -7.21 -5.86 -3.88
CA ILE A 40 -7.88 -4.57 -4.16
C ILE A 40 -7.18 -3.85 -5.33
N ALA A 41 -5.85 -3.80 -5.32
CA ALA A 41 -5.06 -3.15 -6.34
C ALA A 41 -5.29 -3.79 -7.72
N ASP A 42 -5.16 -5.11 -7.81
CA ASP A 42 -5.32 -5.87 -9.05
C ASP A 42 -6.73 -5.72 -9.63
N LEU A 43 -7.75 -5.76 -8.78
CA LEU A 43 -9.13 -5.58 -9.21
C LEU A 43 -9.39 -4.17 -9.74
N LEU A 44 -8.80 -3.15 -9.12
CA LEU A 44 -8.94 -1.77 -9.58
C LEU A 44 -8.23 -1.57 -10.92
N VAL A 45 -7.02 -2.10 -11.10
CA VAL A 45 -6.28 -2.06 -12.37
C VAL A 45 -7.03 -2.81 -13.46
N GLY A 46 -7.58 -3.98 -13.15
CA GLY A 46 -8.42 -4.75 -14.08
C GLY A 46 -9.66 -3.97 -14.51
N LEU A 47 -10.34 -3.31 -13.58
CA LEU A 47 -11.54 -2.52 -13.86
C LEU A 47 -11.25 -1.27 -14.69
N THR A 48 -10.18 -0.53 -14.38
CA THR A 48 -9.80 0.67 -15.17
C THR A 48 -9.34 0.29 -16.57
N THR A 49 -8.70 -0.86 -16.73
CA THR A 49 -8.29 -1.38 -18.05
C THR A 49 -9.49 -1.83 -18.88
N ALA A 50 -10.43 -2.57 -18.27
CA ALA A 50 -11.62 -3.07 -18.95
C ALA A 50 -12.65 -1.98 -19.23
N ARG A 51 -12.75 -0.96 -18.37
CA ARG A 51 -13.74 0.13 -18.47
C ARG A 51 -13.04 1.48 -18.36
N LYS A 52 -12.36 1.90 -19.43
CA LYS A 52 -11.58 3.15 -19.50
C LYS A 52 -12.38 4.44 -19.21
N THR A 53 -13.71 4.40 -19.32
CA THR A 53 -14.60 5.52 -19.02
C THR A 53 -14.98 5.61 -17.54
N TRP A 54 -14.65 4.59 -16.75
CA TRP A 54 -15.00 4.53 -15.33
C TRP A 54 -13.93 5.22 -14.48
N GLY A 55 -14.34 6.25 -13.75
CA GLY A 55 -13.54 6.85 -12.70
C GLY A 55 -13.54 6.02 -11.41
N PHE A 56 -12.67 6.38 -10.47
CA PHE A 56 -12.51 5.68 -9.18
C PHE A 56 -13.84 5.42 -8.45
N GLY A 57 -14.74 6.40 -8.40
CA GLY A 57 -16.02 6.26 -7.70
C GLY A 57 -16.89 5.13 -8.27
N LEU A 58 -16.91 4.96 -9.60
CA LEU A 58 -17.65 3.88 -10.25
C LEU A 58 -16.99 2.51 -10.01
N CYS A 59 -15.66 2.45 -10.06
CA CYS A 59 -14.91 1.23 -9.73
C CYS A 59 -15.17 0.80 -8.27
N PHE A 60 -15.14 1.73 -7.32
CA PHE A 60 -15.44 1.45 -5.91
C PHE A 60 -16.88 0.99 -5.71
N LEU A 61 -17.86 1.68 -6.31
CA LEU A 61 -19.27 1.30 -6.25
C LEU A 61 -19.52 -0.10 -6.81
N TYR A 62 -18.86 -0.46 -7.91
CA TYR A 62 -18.95 -1.79 -8.48
C TYR A 62 -18.39 -2.87 -7.55
N LEU A 63 -17.21 -2.63 -6.97
CA LEU A 63 -16.60 -3.56 -6.03
C LEU A 63 -17.46 -3.77 -4.78
N ARG A 64 -18.10 -2.70 -4.29
CA ARG A 64 -18.97 -2.77 -3.12
C ARG A 64 -20.33 -3.39 -3.41
N ASN A 65 -21.01 -2.95 -4.47
CA ASN A 65 -22.42 -3.30 -4.71
C ASN A 65 -22.59 -4.54 -5.58
N VAL A 66 -21.66 -4.81 -6.51
CA VAL A 66 -21.76 -5.96 -7.43
C VAL A 66 -20.93 -7.13 -6.94
N ARG A 67 -19.68 -6.88 -6.50
CA ARG A 67 -18.83 -7.96 -5.95
C ARG A 67 -19.04 -8.18 -4.45
N GLY A 68 -19.78 -7.30 -3.76
CA GLY A 68 -20.14 -7.47 -2.35
C GLY A 68 -18.99 -7.23 -1.37
N HIS A 69 -17.93 -6.51 -1.76
CA HIS A 69 -16.83 -6.24 -0.84
C HIS A 69 -17.15 -5.09 0.12
N ASP A 70 -17.15 -5.35 1.42
CA ASP A 70 -17.37 -4.36 2.48
C ASP A 70 -16.14 -3.46 2.79
N TRP A 71 -15.36 -3.14 1.77
CA TRP A 71 -14.15 -2.34 1.94
C TRP A 71 -14.46 -0.89 2.32
N ASN A 72 -13.63 -0.36 3.22
CA ASN A 72 -13.69 1.05 3.60
C ASN A 72 -13.18 1.93 2.45
N HIS A 73 -14.01 2.87 1.99
CA HIS A 73 -13.67 3.83 0.94
C HIS A 73 -12.32 4.54 1.18
N LYS A 74 -12.05 5.01 2.40
CA LYS A 74 -10.78 5.68 2.73
C LYS A 74 -9.58 4.75 2.59
N ARG A 75 -9.75 3.46 2.86
CA ARG A 75 -8.69 2.45 2.70
C ARG A 75 -8.39 2.21 1.23
N VAL A 76 -9.44 1.99 0.42
CA VAL A 76 -9.29 1.76 -1.02
C VAL A 76 -8.68 2.97 -1.72
N TYR A 77 -9.11 4.18 -1.35
CA TYR A 77 -8.54 5.42 -1.88
C TYR A 77 -7.04 5.56 -1.58
N ARG A 78 -6.59 5.19 -0.37
CA ARG A 78 -5.16 5.18 -0.03
C ARG A 78 -4.37 4.19 -0.89
N ILE A 79 -4.95 3.04 -1.22
CA ILE A 79 -4.32 2.05 -2.10
C ILE A 79 -4.18 2.63 -3.51
N VAL A 80 -5.24 3.25 -4.05
CA VAL A 80 -5.22 3.92 -5.37
C VAL A 80 -4.21 5.06 -5.46
N THR A 81 -3.98 5.78 -4.37
CA THR A 81 -3.01 6.91 -4.36
C THR A 81 -1.55 6.42 -4.35
N VAL A 82 -1.32 5.19 -3.89
CA VAL A 82 0.02 4.57 -3.80
C VAL A 82 0.32 3.70 -5.03
N LEU A 83 -0.71 3.32 -5.79
CA LEU A 83 -0.64 2.70 -7.12
C LEU A 83 -0.25 3.73 -8.19
#